data_AF-A0A6C0D4S8-F1
#
_entry.id   AF-A0A6C0D4S8-F1
#
_cell.length_a   1.000
_cell.length_b   1.000
_cell.length_c   1.000
_cell.angle_alpha   90.00
_cell.angle_beta   90.00
_cell.angle_gamma   90.00
#
_symmetry.space_group_name_H-M   'P 1'
#
loop_
_entity.id
_entity.type
_entity.pdbx_description
1 polymer ?
#
loop_
_entity_poly.entity_id
_entity_poly.type
_entity_poly.pdbx_seq_one_letter_code
_entity_poly.pdbx_strand_id
1 'polypeptide(L)'
;MPKTCKNRSNRRGGAVDKNTTRKCKSFLKKKQQKMIADAKDLYSVFVKQAKQKVKDKDELKQRMQNIKKFTTVDKKALAFADKINKTIYCNVGCKGTMLEPGEKISSTLAEKYKDNKELLKFFEATRKKTFGKKTDVLKDNFYEKAPKKMVEEIKKDGAISLCSPVGIYK
;
A
#
# COMPACT_ATOMS: atom_id res chain seq x y z
N MET A 1 16.68 -32.51 -35.25
CA MET A 1 16.32 -31.07 -35.39
C MET A 1 15.69 -30.58 -34.08
N PRO A 2 16.36 -29.74 -33.28
CA PRO A 2 15.79 -29.22 -32.06
C PRO A 2 14.78 -28.10 -32.35
N LYS A 3 13.58 -28.24 -31.80
CA LYS A 3 12.50 -27.25 -31.86
C LYS A 3 12.88 -26.05 -30.98
N THR A 4 13.08 -24.91 -31.61
CA THR A 4 13.35 -23.63 -30.94
C THR A 4 12.10 -23.18 -30.17
N CYS A 5 12.19 -23.20 -28.83
CA CYS A 5 11.22 -22.54 -27.96
C CYS A 5 11.33 -21.02 -28.17
N LYS A 6 10.33 -20.44 -28.85
CA LYS A 6 10.19 -18.98 -28.96
C LYS A 6 9.93 -18.38 -27.58
N ASN A 7 10.91 -17.66 -27.06
CA ASN A 7 10.79 -16.76 -25.93
C ASN A 7 9.62 -15.79 -26.13
N ARG A 8 8.55 -15.93 -25.34
CA ARG A 8 7.52 -14.89 -25.17
C ARG A 8 8.01 -13.87 -24.13
N SER A 9 8.98 -13.04 -24.52
CA SER A 9 9.32 -11.80 -23.80
C SER A 9 8.75 -10.62 -24.57
N ASN A 10 7.50 -10.25 -24.30
CA ASN A 10 6.97 -8.92 -24.61
C ASN A 10 5.59 -8.74 -23.97
N ARG A 11 5.54 -8.26 -22.72
CA ARG A 11 4.40 -7.49 -22.23
C ARG A 11 4.84 -6.05 -22.08
N ARG A 12 4.74 -5.33 -23.21
CA ARG A 12 4.58 -3.87 -23.26
C ARG A 12 3.55 -3.49 -22.21
N GLY A 13 3.85 -2.47 -21.39
CA GLY A 13 2.94 -1.94 -20.38
C GLY A 13 1.60 -1.60 -21.02
N GLY A 14 0.62 -2.49 -20.83
CA GLY A 14 -0.71 -2.33 -21.39
C GLY A 14 -1.34 -1.07 -20.81
N ALA A 15 -1.96 -0.28 -21.68
CA ALA A 15 -2.86 0.79 -21.25
C ALA A 15 -3.82 0.20 -20.22
N VAL A 16 -3.85 0.79 -19.02
CA VAL A 16 -4.79 0.40 -17.97
C VAL A 16 -6.18 0.67 -18.52
N ASP A 17 -6.96 -0.39 -18.75
CA ASP A 17 -8.28 -0.23 -19.36
C ASP A 17 -9.19 0.65 -18.47
N LYS A 18 -10.21 1.25 -19.09
CA LYS A 18 -11.15 2.16 -18.39
C LYS A 18 -11.85 1.49 -17.21
N ASN A 19 -12.10 0.17 -17.28
CA ASN A 19 -12.75 -0.59 -16.22
C ASN A 19 -11.80 -0.77 -15.01
N THR A 20 -10.54 -1.09 -15.26
CA THR A 20 -9.47 -1.20 -14.26
C THR A 20 -9.25 0.14 -13.54
N THR A 21 -9.29 1.25 -14.27
CA THR A 21 -9.25 2.61 -13.68
C THR A 21 -10.47 2.90 -12.81
N ARG A 22 -11.68 2.52 -13.24
CA ARG A 22 -12.93 2.70 -12.47
C ARG A 22 -12.94 1.86 -11.19
N LYS A 23 -12.53 0.59 -11.26
CA LYS A 23 -12.42 -0.32 -10.11
C LYS A 23 -11.47 0.23 -9.05
N CYS A 24 -10.28 0.69 -9.45
CA CYS A 24 -9.33 1.32 -8.54
C CYS A 24 -9.93 2.57 -7.85
N LYS A 25 -10.56 3.48 -8.60
CA LYS A 25 -11.18 4.68 -7.98
C LYS A 25 -12.22 4.32 -6.92
N SER A 26 -13.05 3.31 -7.19
CA SER A 26 -14.04 2.81 -6.21
C SER A 26 -13.35 2.21 -4.97
N PHE A 27 -12.31 1.40 -5.17
CA PHE A 27 -11.51 0.83 -4.09
C PHE A 27 -10.89 1.90 -3.19
N LEU A 28 -10.26 2.92 -3.77
CA LEU A 28 -9.65 4.02 -3.04
C LEU A 28 -10.68 4.79 -2.20
N LYS A 29 -11.86 5.06 -2.77
CA LYS A 29 -12.97 5.70 -2.04
C LYS A 29 -13.42 4.84 -0.85
N LYS A 30 -13.58 3.52 -1.02
CA LYS A 30 -13.92 2.60 0.08
C LYS A 30 -12.85 2.63 1.19
N LYS A 31 -11.57 2.63 0.83
CA LYS A 31 -10.46 2.72 1.80
C LYS A 31 -10.48 4.04 2.57
N GLN A 32 -10.74 5.17 1.90
CA GLN A 32 -10.88 6.47 2.57
C GLN A 32 -12.07 6.48 3.55
N GLN A 33 -13.22 5.95 3.13
CA GLN A 33 -14.40 5.86 3.99
C GLN A 33 -14.12 4.98 5.22
N LYS A 34 -13.46 3.85 5.04
CA LYS A 34 -13.03 2.99 6.14
C LYS A 34 -12.07 3.70 7.10
N MET A 35 -11.07 4.41 6.58
CA MET A 35 -10.15 5.18 7.42
C MET A 35 -10.87 6.25 8.27
N ILE A 36 -11.87 6.93 7.69
CA ILE A 36 -12.69 7.91 8.42
C ILE A 36 -13.57 7.21 9.48
N ALA A 37 -14.13 6.04 9.16
CA ALA A 37 -14.92 5.25 10.10
C ALA A 37 -14.06 4.75 11.27
N ASP A 38 -12.92 4.11 10.98
CA ASP A 38 -11.97 3.62 11.98
C ASP A 38 -11.50 4.75 12.92
N ALA A 39 -11.29 5.95 12.38
CA ALA A 39 -10.91 7.13 13.17
C ALA A 39 -12.04 7.63 14.09
N LYS A 40 -13.31 7.56 13.65
CA LYS A 40 -14.48 7.86 14.49
C LYS A 40 -14.66 6.82 15.59
N ASP A 41 -14.45 5.55 15.28
CA ASP A 41 -14.52 4.48 16.25
C ASP A 41 -13.43 4.66 17.32
N LEU A 42 -12.19 4.95 16.89
CA LEU A 42 -11.08 5.23 17.80
C LEU A 42 -11.36 6.45 18.70
N TYR A 43 -11.94 7.52 18.14
CA TYR A 43 -12.40 8.67 18.92
C TYR A 43 -13.38 8.25 20.02
N SER A 44 -14.39 7.45 19.68
CA SER A 44 -15.40 6.99 20.64
C SER A 44 -14.79 6.17 21.78
N VAL A 45 -13.83 5.29 21.47
CA VAL A 45 -13.11 4.47 22.46
C VAL A 45 -12.30 5.36 23.40
N PHE A 46 -11.52 6.29 22.86
CA PHE A 46 -10.69 7.17 23.69
C PHE A 46 -11.53 8.13 24.55
N VAL A 47 -12.64 8.65 24.03
CA VAL A 47 -13.56 9.47 24.83
C VAL A 47 -14.17 8.66 25.96
N LYS A 48 -14.62 7.42 25.70
CA LYS A 48 -15.15 6.53 26.74
C LYS A 48 -14.12 6.28 27.83
N GLN A 49 -12.88 5.97 27.46
CA GLN A 49 -11.78 5.76 28.41
C GLN A 49 -11.44 7.02 29.20
N ALA A 50 -11.43 8.19 28.57
CA ALA A 50 -11.16 9.46 29.24
C ALA A 50 -12.23 9.77 30.30
N LYS A 51 -13.51 9.60 29.96
CA LYS A 51 -14.63 9.80 30.90
C LYS A 51 -14.62 8.85 32.09
N GLN A 52 -14.07 7.65 31.93
CA GLN A 52 -13.95 6.67 33.02
C GLN A 52 -12.78 7.00 33.97
N LYS A 53 -11.70 7.59 33.45
CA LYS A 53 -10.45 7.79 34.20
C LYS A 53 -10.28 9.19 34.77
N VAL A 54 -10.82 10.21 34.10
CA VAL A 54 -10.65 11.61 34.48
C VAL A 54 -11.92 12.11 35.15
N LYS A 55 -11.79 12.49 36.43
CA LYS A 55 -12.90 13.01 37.25
C LYS A 55 -12.99 14.54 37.19
N ASP A 56 -11.87 15.22 36.99
CA ASP A 56 -11.83 16.67 36.86
C ASP A 56 -12.43 17.13 35.53
N LYS A 57 -13.32 18.14 35.57
CA LYS A 57 -14.07 18.58 34.39
C LYS A 57 -13.20 19.31 33.38
N ASP A 58 -12.23 20.11 33.84
CA ASP A 58 -11.38 20.92 32.98
C ASP A 58 -10.30 20.05 32.32
N GLU A 59 -9.71 19.12 33.08
CA GLU A 59 -8.82 18.09 32.55
C GLU A 59 -9.54 17.22 31.50
N LEU A 60 -10.78 16.80 31.78
CA LEU A 60 -11.57 16.01 30.85
C LEU A 60 -11.83 16.78 29.55
N LYS A 61 -12.17 18.07 29.64
CA LYS A 61 -12.38 18.94 28.48
C LYS A 61 -11.13 19.06 27.63
N GLN A 62 -9.98 19.32 28.25
CA GLN A 62 -8.70 19.42 27.55
C GLN A 62 -8.33 18.09 26.87
N ARG A 63 -8.53 16.98 27.57
CA ARG A 63 -8.26 15.63 27.06
C ARG A 63 -9.15 15.28 25.86
N MET A 64 -10.43 15.62 25.91
CA MET A 64 -11.35 15.44 24.78
C MET A 64 -10.94 16.26 23.55
N GLN A 65 -10.45 17.49 23.73
CA GLN A 65 -9.92 18.29 22.62
C GLN A 65 -8.67 17.64 22.00
N ASN A 66 -7.76 17.13 22.82
CA ASN A 66 -6.56 16.44 22.35
C ASN A 66 -6.90 15.16 21.59
N ILE A 67 -7.83 14.37 22.11
CA ILE A 67 -8.34 13.16 21.42
C ILE A 67 -8.93 13.55 20.07
N LYS A 68 -9.79 14.59 20.01
CA LYS A 68 -10.38 15.05 18.75
C LYS A 68 -9.30 15.45 17.74
N LYS A 69 -8.28 16.21 18.14
CA LYS A 69 -7.17 16.59 17.26
C LYS A 69 -6.41 15.37 16.74
N PHE A 70 -6.11 14.41 17.63
CA PHE A 70 -5.38 13.20 17.28
C PHE A 70 -6.14 12.27 16.31
N THR A 71 -7.46 12.14 16.49
CA THR A 71 -8.28 11.24 15.66
C THR A 71 -8.90 11.93 14.45
N THR A 72 -8.71 13.23 14.27
CA THR A 72 -9.25 13.93 13.09
C THR A 72 -8.46 13.54 11.86
N VAL A 73 -9.15 12.97 10.87
CA VAL A 73 -8.58 12.70 9.55
C VAL A 73 -8.76 13.94 8.69
N ASP A 74 -7.68 14.68 8.45
CA ASP A 74 -7.71 15.86 7.61
C ASP A 74 -7.55 15.54 6.11
N LYS A 75 -7.73 16.56 5.26
CA LYS A 75 -7.58 16.41 3.80
C LYS A 75 -6.17 16.01 3.37
N LYS A 76 -5.13 16.43 4.10
CA LYS A 76 -3.73 16.10 3.77
C LYS A 76 -3.45 14.63 4.05
N ALA A 77 -3.92 14.12 5.19
CA ALA A 77 -3.87 12.71 5.55
C ALA A 77 -4.61 11.84 4.53
N LEU A 78 -5.81 12.25 4.08
CA LEU A 78 -6.55 11.54 3.03
C LEU A 78 -5.80 11.53 1.69
N ALA A 79 -5.24 12.67 1.28
CA ALA A 79 -4.47 12.76 0.03
C ALA A 79 -3.20 11.90 0.08
N PHE A 80 -2.51 11.90 1.22
CA PHE A 80 -1.34 11.06 1.43
C PHE A 80 -1.70 9.57 1.42
N ALA A 81 -2.76 9.19 2.14
CA ALA A 81 -3.28 7.83 2.15
C ALA A 81 -3.71 7.38 0.75
N ASP A 82 -4.36 8.25 -0.03
CA ASP A 82 -4.73 7.97 -1.41
C ASP A 82 -3.51 7.70 -2.29
N LYS A 83 -2.47 8.53 -2.17
CA LYS A 83 -1.20 8.34 -2.90
C LYS A 83 -0.55 6.99 -2.57
N ILE A 84 -0.50 6.63 -1.28
CA ILE A 84 0.05 5.33 -0.85
C ILE A 84 -0.82 4.19 -1.36
N ASN A 85 -2.14 4.25 -1.15
CA ASN A 85 -3.06 3.20 -1.55
C ASN A 85 -3.07 3.01 -3.08
N LYS A 86 -2.96 4.09 -3.86
CA LYS A 86 -2.82 4.02 -5.31
C LYS A 86 -1.53 3.32 -5.71
N THR A 87 -0.42 3.62 -5.03
CA THR A 87 0.88 2.99 -5.28
C THR A 87 0.86 1.50 -4.95
N ILE A 88 0.16 1.09 -3.89
CA ILE A 88 0.12 -0.30 -3.43
C ILE A 88 -0.92 -1.12 -4.20
N TYR A 89 -2.15 -0.61 -4.34
CA TYR A 89 -3.30 -1.39 -4.79
C TYR A 89 -3.72 -1.11 -6.24
N CYS A 90 -3.18 -0.05 -6.85
CA CYS A 90 -3.55 0.39 -8.19
C CYS A 90 -2.39 0.62 -9.17
N ASN A 91 -1.22 0.07 -8.89
CA ASN A 91 -0.02 0.26 -9.69
C ASN A 91 0.32 -1.01 -10.46
N VAL A 92 -0.19 -1.11 -11.69
CA VAL A 92 0.06 -2.27 -12.56
C VAL A 92 1.57 -2.43 -12.82
N GLY A 93 2.08 -3.65 -12.61
CA GLY A 93 3.52 -3.94 -12.68
C GLY A 93 4.36 -3.28 -11.59
N CYS A 94 3.74 -2.67 -10.57
CA CYS A 94 4.43 -2.10 -9.41
C CYS A 94 5.54 -1.10 -9.75
N LYS A 95 5.35 -0.29 -10.80
CA LYS A 95 6.31 0.69 -11.29
C LYS A 95 6.72 1.70 -10.22
N GLY A 96 8.00 2.01 -10.13
CA GLY A 96 8.53 2.94 -9.14
C GLY A 96 8.57 2.39 -7.72
N THR A 97 8.41 1.07 -7.54
CA THR A 97 8.42 0.42 -6.22
C THR A 97 9.51 -0.65 -6.13
N MET A 98 9.74 -1.16 -4.92
CA MET A 98 10.68 -2.27 -4.69
C MET A 98 10.23 -3.59 -5.33
N LEU A 99 8.98 -3.71 -5.77
CA LEU A 99 8.42 -4.90 -6.42
C LEU A 99 8.30 -4.75 -7.94
N GLU A 100 8.78 -3.65 -8.53
CA GLU A 100 8.84 -3.51 -9.99
C GLU A 100 9.70 -4.65 -10.57
N PRO A 101 9.27 -5.39 -11.60
CA PRO A 101 10.08 -6.43 -12.22
C PRO A 101 11.43 -5.91 -12.75
N GLY A 102 12.49 -6.69 -12.58
CA GLY A 102 13.86 -6.38 -13.01
C GLY A 102 14.92 -6.96 -12.08
N GLU A 103 16.19 -6.80 -12.43
CA GLU A 103 17.31 -7.28 -11.62
C GLU A 103 17.68 -6.32 -10.46
N LYS A 104 17.43 -5.03 -10.66
CA LYS A 104 17.78 -3.95 -9.73
C LYS A 104 16.53 -3.28 -9.17
N ILE A 105 16.71 -2.47 -8.12
CA ILE A 105 15.66 -1.57 -7.65
C ILE A 105 15.23 -0.63 -8.79
N SER A 106 13.96 -0.20 -8.77
CA SER A 106 13.43 0.73 -9.75
C SER A 106 14.27 2.01 -9.85
N SER A 107 14.56 2.47 -11.06
CA SER A 107 15.29 3.72 -11.29
C SER A 107 14.55 4.92 -10.70
N THR A 108 13.22 4.93 -10.76
CA THR A 108 12.40 5.98 -10.14
C THR A 108 12.54 5.98 -8.61
N LEU A 109 12.63 4.78 -8.00
CA LEU A 109 12.85 4.67 -6.56
C LEU A 109 14.27 5.10 -6.18
N ALA A 110 15.26 4.72 -6.98
CA ALA A 110 16.66 5.10 -6.81
C ALA A 110 16.83 6.62 -6.87
N GLU A 111 16.26 7.28 -7.89
CA GLU A 111 16.34 8.73 -8.06
C GLU A 111 15.63 9.48 -6.93
N LYS A 112 14.45 9.01 -6.52
CA LYS A 112 13.68 9.63 -5.44
C LYS A 112 14.42 9.68 -4.10
N TYR A 113 15.28 8.70 -3.85
CA TYR A 113 16.01 8.56 -2.59
C TYR A 113 17.53 8.63 -2.78
N LYS A 114 18.01 9.25 -3.88
CA LYS A 114 19.45 9.35 -4.22
C LYS A 114 20.30 9.94 -3.10
N ASP A 115 19.74 10.89 -2.36
CA ASP A 115 20.42 11.58 -1.25
C ASP A 115 20.42 10.75 0.05
N ASN A 116 19.65 9.65 0.11
CA ASN A 116 19.57 8.77 1.27
C ASN A 116 20.12 7.38 0.94
N LYS A 117 21.45 7.27 0.92
CA LYS A 117 22.19 6.05 0.57
C LYS A 117 21.85 4.86 1.49
N GLU A 118 21.61 5.10 2.77
CA GLU A 118 21.26 4.03 3.72
C GLU A 118 19.89 3.43 3.40
N LEU A 119 18.91 4.28 3.09
CA LEU A 119 17.58 3.84 2.69
C LEU A 119 17.61 3.08 1.36
N LEU A 120 18.45 3.50 0.41
CA LEU A 120 18.64 2.76 -0.84
C LEU A 120 19.25 1.37 -0.59
N LYS A 121 20.30 1.27 0.24
CA LYS A 121 20.88 -0.03 0.64
C LYS A 121 19.84 -0.92 1.31
N PHE A 122 18.99 -0.35 2.18
CA PHE A 122 17.89 -1.08 2.79
C PHE A 122 16.89 -1.62 1.76
N PHE A 123 16.51 -0.81 0.76
CA PHE A 123 15.63 -1.26 -0.32
C PHE A 123 16.26 -2.34 -1.18
N GLU A 124 17.54 -2.23 -1.52
CA GLU A 124 18.28 -3.25 -2.27
C GLU A 124 18.35 -4.57 -1.50
N ALA A 125 18.71 -4.54 -0.23
CA ALA A 125 18.77 -5.72 0.63
C ALA A 125 17.38 -6.38 0.76
N THR A 126 16.33 -5.58 0.98
CA THR A 126 14.96 -6.08 1.09
C THR A 126 14.47 -6.66 -0.23
N ARG A 127 14.79 -6.03 -1.37
CA ARG A 127 14.48 -6.55 -2.70
C ARG A 127 15.18 -7.88 -2.94
N LYS A 128 16.48 -7.98 -2.66
CA LYS A 128 17.24 -9.23 -2.78
C LYS A 128 16.63 -10.34 -1.95
N LYS A 129 16.22 -10.06 -0.70
CA LYS A 129 15.51 -11.03 0.16
C LYS A 129 14.15 -11.44 -0.44
N THR A 130 13.41 -10.49 -1.00
CA THR A 130 12.07 -10.72 -1.54
C THR A 130 12.09 -11.52 -2.85
N PHE A 131 12.98 -11.15 -3.77
CA PHE A 131 13.09 -11.73 -5.12
C PHE A 131 13.94 -13.02 -5.12
N GLY A 132 14.94 -13.12 -4.24
CA GLY A 132 15.90 -14.22 -4.27
C GLY A 132 16.63 -14.24 -5.62
N LYS A 133 16.42 -15.29 -6.40
CA LYS A 133 16.97 -15.45 -7.76
C LYS A 133 16.02 -14.98 -8.88
N LYS A 134 14.80 -14.57 -8.54
CA LYS A 134 13.79 -14.15 -9.53
C LYS A 134 14.03 -12.72 -9.97
N THR A 135 13.60 -12.39 -11.18
CA THR A 135 13.50 -11.00 -11.68
C THR A 135 12.07 -10.48 -11.66
N ASP A 136 11.09 -11.34 -11.35
CA ASP A 136 9.68 -10.99 -11.18
C ASP A 136 9.09 -11.81 -10.04
N VAL A 137 8.34 -11.15 -9.16
CA VAL A 137 7.62 -11.75 -8.01
C VAL A 137 6.13 -11.43 -8.07
N LEU A 138 5.63 -10.96 -9.21
CA LEU A 138 4.24 -10.63 -9.42
C LEU A 138 3.54 -11.76 -10.18
N LYS A 139 2.38 -12.16 -9.69
CA LYS A 139 1.41 -12.98 -10.40
C LYS A 139 0.15 -12.15 -10.61
N ASP A 140 -0.18 -11.87 -11.87
CA ASP A 140 -1.31 -11.02 -12.26
C ASP A 140 -1.30 -9.62 -11.61
N ASN A 141 -0.12 -9.01 -11.41
CA ASN A 141 0.14 -7.75 -10.69
C ASN A 141 0.04 -7.81 -9.16
N PHE A 142 -0.14 -9.00 -8.57
CA PHE A 142 -0.16 -9.19 -7.13
C PHE A 142 1.11 -9.90 -6.70
N TYR A 143 1.68 -9.51 -5.56
CA TYR A 143 2.84 -10.21 -5.00
C TYR A 143 2.54 -11.71 -4.81
N GLU A 144 3.37 -12.57 -5.40
CA GLU A 144 3.11 -14.01 -5.54
C GLU A 144 2.99 -14.76 -4.20
N LYS A 145 3.65 -14.25 -3.15
CA LYS A 145 3.62 -14.84 -1.79
C LYS A 145 2.52 -14.24 -0.90
N ALA A 146 1.68 -13.35 -1.44
CA ALA A 146 0.58 -12.81 -0.68
C ALA A 146 -0.45 -13.89 -0.33
N PRO A 147 -1.03 -13.88 0.89
CA PRO A 147 -2.09 -14.83 1.26
C PRO A 147 -3.25 -14.75 0.27
N LYS A 148 -3.68 -15.90 -0.26
CA LYS A 148 -4.75 -15.96 -1.28
C LYS A 148 -6.03 -15.26 -0.82
N LYS A 149 -6.45 -15.50 0.43
CA LYS A 149 -7.63 -14.86 1.04
C LYS A 149 -7.54 -13.34 0.99
N MET A 150 -6.39 -12.78 1.36
CA MET A 150 -6.16 -11.33 1.28
C MET A 150 -6.25 -10.82 -0.15
N VAL A 151 -5.62 -11.50 -1.11
CA VAL A 151 -5.65 -11.11 -2.54
C VAL A 151 -7.08 -11.14 -3.08
N GLU A 152 -7.86 -12.15 -2.72
CA GLU A 152 -9.26 -12.28 -3.13
C GLU A 152 -10.14 -11.16 -2.53
N GLU A 153 -9.96 -10.84 -1.24
CA GLU A 153 -10.68 -9.76 -0.58
C GLU A 153 -10.41 -8.41 -1.24
N ILE A 154 -9.13 -8.04 -1.43
CA ILE A 154 -8.79 -6.75 -2.04
C ILE A 154 -9.22 -6.69 -3.52
N LYS A 155 -9.17 -7.81 -4.25
CA LYS A 155 -9.69 -7.89 -5.64
C LYS A 155 -11.20 -7.66 -5.69
N LYS A 156 -11.97 -8.28 -4.77
CA LYS A 156 -13.42 -8.05 -4.64
C LYS A 156 -13.73 -6.58 -4.38
N ASP A 157 -12.89 -5.91 -3.60
CA ASP A 157 -13.05 -4.48 -3.34
C ASP A 157 -12.63 -3.57 -4.50
N GLY A 158 -11.94 -4.10 -5.51
CA GLY A 158 -11.54 -3.37 -6.72
C GLY A 158 -10.05 -3.06 -6.83
N ALA A 159 -9.19 -3.63 -5.97
CA ALA A 159 -7.75 -3.57 -6.14
C ALA A 159 -7.32 -4.34 -7.40
N ILE A 160 -6.31 -3.81 -8.08
CA ILE A 160 -5.82 -4.32 -9.38
C ILE A 160 -4.35 -4.74 -9.31
N SER A 161 -3.71 -4.52 -8.16
CA SER A 161 -2.33 -4.91 -7.87
C SER A 161 -2.13 -5.05 -6.35
N LEU A 162 -1.00 -5.62 -5.95
CA LEU A 162 -0.50 -5.57 -4.57
C LEU A 162 1.02 -5.37 -4.60
N CYS A 163 1.43 -4.10 -4.60
CA CYS A 163 2.81 -3.64 -4.70
C CYS A 163 3.46 -3.38 -3.35
N SER A 164 3.15 -4.25 -2.39
CA SER A 164 3.75 -4.27 -1.06
C SER A 164 4.02 -5.71 -0.68
N PRO A 165 5.23 -6.03 -0.22
CA PRO A 165 5.51 -7.37 0.22
C PRO A 165 4.82 -7.61 1.56
N VAL A 166 3.83 -8.50 1.55
CA VAL A 166 3.09 -8.92 2.74
C VAL A 166 3.74 -10.16 3.35
N GLY A 167 3.87 -10.20 4.68
CA GLY A 167 4.33 -11.39 5.41
C GLY A 167 5.85 -11.64 5.44
N ILE A 168 6.70 -10.62 5.25
CA ILE A 168 8.17 -10.79 5.42
C ILE A 168 8.60 -10.84 6.91
N TYR A 169 7.70 -10.46 7.84
CA TYR A 169 7.93 -10.62 9.28
C TYR A 169 7.40 -11.99 9.71
N LYS A 170 8.18 -13.03 9.44
CA LYS A 170 8.16 -14.30 10.14
C LYS A 170 9.54 -14.56 10.69
#